data_AF-A0A2U3LKJ0-F1
#
_entry.id   AF-A0A2U3LKJ0-F1
#
_cell.length_a   1.000
_cell.length_b   1.000
_cell.length_c   1.000
_cell.angle_alpha   90.00
_cell.angle_beta   90.00
_cell.angle_gamma   90.00
#
_symmetry.space_group_name_H-M   'P 1'
#
loop_
_entity.id
_entity.type
_entity.pdbx_description
1 polymer ?
#
loop_
_entity_poly.entity_id
_entity_poly.type
_entity_poly.pdbx_seq_one_letter_code
_entity_poly.pdbx_strand_id
1 'polypeptide(L)'
;MAIDVARAAVRLVHEPFLNTPWESGADESGAESLQPALDAARMALRSGAEQVCLVSLESREQMPAWQSEVHEAEHEGIVVDNGWGPKEIVGRDGVVTGLKVRRCVSVFDEKGRFNPAFSDEEKVIPCDNVVLAIGQQADLSFLGGHAEVQATPRGILKIDDDLMTTAPGVFAGGDVAFGPRVLVEAVANGHRAARSIHVYLSGKTKKTVLSRFRIFENWEMPRGFLGIPRQTMPVLPANRRIGIAEVELGFDEAQGRAEGLRCLKCQVNTIFDGSKCILCAGCVDVCPENCLRLVDLAQVQGDGRYDALIRNRYGVSAAELPVGQAGAIIKNEEKCIRCGLCAQRCPTHAITMEALEQQEREVFE
;
A
#
# COMPACT_ATOMS: atom_id res chain seq x y z
N MET A 1 -11.54 26.57 -2.54
CA MET A 1 -11.91 25.33 -3.28
C MET A 1 -10.64 24.59 -3.64
N ALA A 2 -10.50 23.30 -3.36
CA ALA A 2 -9.37 22.48 -3.83
C ALA A 2 -9.78 21.74 -5.11
N ILE A 3 -8.96 21.85 -6.16
CA ILE A 3 -9.19 21.31 -7.49
C ILE A 3 -8.13 20.25 -7.74
N ASP A 4 -8.55 19.05 -8.14
CA ASP A 4 -7.68 18.08 -8.76
C ASP A 4 -7.70 18.21 -10.29
N VAL A 5 -6.52 18.23 -10.91
CA VAL A 5 -6.31 18.26 -12.36
C VAL A 5 -5.19 17.28 -12.68
N ALA A 6 -5.59 16.09 -13.12
CA ALA A 6 -4.81 15.20 -13.97
C ALA A 6 -3.36 14.85 -13.53
N ARG A 7 -3.22 13.65 -12.95
CA ARG A 7 -1.96 12.92 -12.71
C ARG A 7 -1.22 12.61 -14.01
N ALA A 8 -0.06 13.23 -14.23
CA ALA A 8 0.90 12.75 -15.24
C ALA A 8 1.97 11.79 -14.65
N ALA A 9 2.11 11.69 -13.33
CA ALA A 9 3.28 11.05 -12.71
C ALA A 9 3.10 9.62 -12.18
N VAL A 10 1.88 9.12 -11.93
CA VAL A 10 1.71 7.76 -11.38
C VAL A 10 1.50 6.75 -12.51
N ARG A 11 2.58 6.48 -13.23
CA ARG A 11 2.72 5.22 -13.97
C ARG A 11 3.29 4.20 -13.00
N LEU A 12 2.46 3.25 -12.58
CA LEU A 12 2.79 1.99 -11.91
C LEU A 12 4.28 1.64 -12.08
N VAL A 13 5.07 1.88 -11.04
CA VAL A 13 6.32 1.16 -10.83
C VAL A 13 5.91 -0.06 -10.02
N HIS A 14 5.49 -1.11 -10.73
CA HIS A 14 5.50 -2.45 -10.17
C HIS A 14 6.96 -2.78 -9.87
N GLU A 15 7.38 -2.64 -8.61
CA GLU A 15 8.57 -3.35 -8.15
C GLU A 15 8.17 -4.79 -7.77
N PRO A 16 8.95 -5.82 -8.12
CA PRO A 16 8.49 -7.22 -8.05
C PRO A 16 8.40 -7.82 -6.64
N PHE A 17 8.55 -7.06 -5.55
CA PHE A 17 8.87 -7.65 -4.25
C PHE A 17 7.73 -7.87 -3.26
N LEU A 18 6.49 -7.42 -3.53
CA LEU A 18 5.33 -7.73 -2.68
C LEU A 18 4.03 -7.86 -3.49
N ASN A 19 3.95 -8.83 -4.42
CA ASN A 19 2.66 -9.22 -5.01
C ASN A 19 1.99 -10.28 -4.13
N THR A 20 1.10 -9.84 -3.23
CA THR A 20 -0.07 -10.61 -2.78
C THR A 20 -1.31 -9.96 -3.37
N PRO A 21 -2.19 -10.71 -4.09
CA PRO A 21 -3.51 -10.21 -4.43
C PRO A 21 -4.33 -10.17 -3.13
N TRP A 22 -4.65 -8.97 -2.67
CA TRP A 22 -5.71 -8.74 -1.72
C TRP A 22 -7.00 -8.69 -2.58
N GLU A 23 -7.93 -9.60 -2.36
CA GLU A 23 -9.27 -9.55 -2.97
C GLU A 23 -10.22 -8.86 -1.97
N SER A 24 -10.01 -7.56 -1.73
CA SER A 24 -11.16 -6.66 -1.59
C SER A 24 -11.45 -6.07 -2.96
N GLY A 25 -12.72 -5.81 -3.25
CA GLY A 25 -13.09 -5.21 -4.53
C GLY A 25 -12.39 -3.86 -4.73
N ALA A 26 -11.91 -3.63 -5.96
CA ALA A 26 -11.32 -2.42 -6.53
C ALA A 26 -9.83 -2.17 -6.21
N ASP A 27 -8.94 -2.62 -7.08
CA ASP A 27 -7.48 -2.35 -7.15
C ASP A 27 -7.02 -1.05 -6.42
N GLU A 28 -6.78 -1.11 -5.11
CA GLU A 28 -6.41 -0.05 -4.16
C GLU A 28 -4.94 0.36 -4.30
N SER A 29 -4.18 -0.22 -5.22
CA SER A 29 -2.79 0.14 -5.52
C SER A 29 -2.63 1.58 -6.06
N GLY A 30 -3.75 2.28 -6.30
CA GLY A 30 -3.81 3.69 -6.65
C GLY A 30 -4.44 4.62 -5.61
N ALA A 31 -4.80 4.14 -4.41
CA ALA A 31 -5.61 4.83 -3.39
C ALA A 31 -4.95 6.05 -2.70
N GLU A 32 -3.73 6.42 -3.08
CA GLU A 32 -2.95 7.47 -2.41
C GLU A 32 -2.90 8.80 -3.16
N SER A 33 -3.50 8.88 -4.36
CA SER A 33 -3.27 10.03 -5.22
C SER A 33 -4.09 11.27 -4.90
N LEU A 34 -5.26 11.13 -4.26
CA LEU A 34 -6.10 12.28 -3.95
C LEU A 34 -5.85 12.85 -2.54
N GLN A 35 -4.92 12.27 -1.78
CA GLN A 35 -4.63 12.68 -0.42
C GLN A 35 -4.28 14.18 -0.31
N PRO A 36 -3.43 14.76 -1.19
CA PRO A 36 -3.16 16.20 -1.16
C PRO A 36 -4.41 17.07 -1.38
N ALA A 37 -5.37 16.62 -2.19
CA ALA A 37 -6.60 17.37 -2.46
C ALA A 37 -7.56 17.34 -1.27
N LEU A 38 -7.71 16.18 -0.62
CA LEU A 38 -8.50 16.03 0.61
C LEU A 38 -7.88 16.82 1.76
N ASP A 39 -6.56 16.76 1.92
CA ASP A 39 -5.82 17.52 2.94
C ASP A 39 -5.96 19.03 2.72
N ALA A 40 -5.81 19.50 1.47
CA ALA A 40 -6.01 20.89 1.12
C ALA A 40 -7.46 21.35 1.37
N ALA A 41 -8.45 20.51 1.05
CA ALA A 41 -9.85 20.81 1.28
C ALA A 41 -10.18 20.92 2.78
N ARG A 42 -9.73 19.95 3.60
CA ARG A 42 -9.90 19.97 5.05
C ARG A 42 -9.17 21.16 5.67
N MET A 43 -7.94 21.44 5.24
CA MET A 43 -7.19 22.58 5.74
C MET A 43 -7.86 23.91 5.38
N ALA A 44 -8.40 24.06 4.17
CA ALA A 44 -9.13 25.25 3.77
C ALA A 44 -10.35 25.49 4.67
N LEU A 45 -11.14 24.45 4.94
CA LEU A 45 -12.31 24.53 5.81
C LEU A 45 -11.92 24.92 7.23
N ARG A 46 -10.92 24.22 7.79
CA ARG A 46 -10.40 24.48 9.15
C ARG A 46 -9.72 25.83 9.30
N SER A 47 -9.28 26.43 8.20
CA SER A 47 -8.70 27.78 8.15
C SER A 47 -9.76 28.88 8.02
N GLY A 48 -11.05 28.53 8.03
CA GLY A 48 -12.16 29.48 8.05
C GLY A 48 -12.87 29.69 6.72
N ALA A 49 -12.62 28.85 5.70
CA ALA A 49 -13.46 28.86 4.51
C ALA A 49 -14.91 28.49 4.91
N GLU A 50 -15.88 29.28 4.45
CA GLU A 50 -17.30 29.05 4.78
C GLU A 50 -17.82 27.76 4.13
N GLN A 51 -17.38 27.50 2.89
CA GLN A 51 -17.75 26.30 2.13
C GLN A 51 -16.53 25.82 1.34
N VAL A 52 -16.35 24.51 1.28
CA VAL A 52 -15.30 23.88 0.47
C VAL A 52 -15.94 22.83 -0.42
N CYS A 53 -15.73 22.99 -1.73
CA CYS A 53 -15.98 21.97 -2.73
C CYS A 53 -14.64 21.37 -3.17
N LEU A 54 -14.60 20.04 -3.27
CA LEU A 54 -13.53 19.28 -3.90
C LEU A 54 -14.03 18.78 -5.24
N VAL A 55 -13.34 19.13 -6.32
CA VAL A 55 -13.70 18.72 -7.68
C VAL A 55 -12.72 17.64 -8.14
N SER A 56 -13.24 16.52 -8.63
CA SER A 56 -12.44 15.37 -9.10
C SER A 56 -12.94 14.86 -10.46
N LEU A 57 -12.00 14.40 -11.28
CA LEU A 57 -12.28 13.82 -12.61
C LEU A 57 -12.99 12.48 -12.49
N GLU A 58 -12.63 11.72 -11.47
CA GLU A 58 -13.09 10.36 -11.20
C GLU A 58 -14.54 10.35 -10.72
N SER A 59 -15.24 9.26 -11.04
CA SER A 59 -16.47 8.92 -10.33
C SER A 59 -16.15 8.58 -8.87
N ARG A 60 -17.17 8.57 -8.01
CA ARG A 60 -16.99 8.24 -6.58
C ARG A 60 -16.33 6.86 -6.38
N GLU A 61 -16.64 5.90 -7.25
CA GLU A 61 -16.11 4.54 -7.22
C GLU A 61 -14.68 4.46 -7.72
N GLN A 62 -14.26 5.41 -8.57
CA GLN A 62 -12.94 5.47 -9.18
C GLN A 62 -11.99 6.42 -8.47
N MET A 63 -12.46 7.13 -7.44
CA MET A 63 -11.63 8.08 -6.68
C MET A 63 -10.39 7.37 -6.12
N PRO A 64 -9.17 7.85 -6.44
CA PRO A 64 -7.93 7.29 -5.92
C PRO A 64 -7.66 7.78 -4.49
N ALA A 65 -8.61 7.52 -3.60
CA ALA A 65 -8.61 7.90 -2.20
C ALA A 65 -9.20 6.78 -1.34
N TRP A 66 -8.68 6.63 -0.12
CA TRP A 66 -9.29 5.77 0.89
C TRP A 66 -10.72 6.23 1.19
N GLN A 67 -11.68 5.30 1.16
CA GLN A 67 -13.09 5.63 1.41
C GLN A 67 -13.32 6.27 2.79
N SER A 68 -12.51 5.88 3.79
CA SER A 68 -12.53 6.50 5.11
C SER A 68 -12.14 7.99 5.08
N GLU A 69 -11.15 8.37 4.26
CA GLU A 69 -10.71 9.77 4.12
C GLU A 69 -11.79 10.62 3.44
N VAL A 70 -12.43 10.08 2.40
CA VAL A 70 -13.54 10.77 1.74
C VAL A 70 -14.71 10.95 2.72
N HIS A 71 -15.04 9.92 3.50
CA HIS A 71 -16.09 9.99 4.51
C HIS A 71 -15.79 11.01 5.61
N GLU A 72 -14.56 11.07 6.12
CA GLU A 72 -14.14 12.08 7.11
C GLU A 72 -14.20 13.50 6.54
N ALA A 73 -13.82 13.70 5.27
CA ALA A 73 -13.95 14.99 4.61
C ALA A 73 -15.42 15.44 4.49
N GLU A 74 -16.31 14.53 4.05
CA GLU A 74 -17.75 14.79 3.99
C GLU A 74 -18.35 15.04 5.39
N HIS A 75 -17.89 14.31 6.41
CA HIS A 75 -18.30 14.51 7.79
C HIS A 75 -17.91 15.90 8.34
N GLU A 76 -16.78 16.45 7.89
CA GLU A 76 -16.40 17.84 8.19
C GLU A 76 -17.23 18.87 7.41
N GLY A 77 -17.96 18.47 6.37
CA GLY A 77 -18.82 19.35 5.57
C GLY A 77 -18.24 19.72 4.20
N ILE A 78 -17.19 19.01 3.75
CA ILE A 78 -16.65 19.19 2.40
C ILE A 78 -17.60 18.54 1.38
N VAL A 79 -17.95 19.29 0.34
CA VAL A 79 -18.73 18.77 -0.79
C VAL A 79 -17.76 18.14 -1.79
N VAL A 80 -17.97 16.87 -2.14
CA VAL A 80 -17.18 16.19 -3.17
C VAL A 80 -17.98 16.13 -4.46
N ASP A 81 -17.53 16.83 -5.50
CA ASP A 81 -18.18 16.96 -6.80
C ASP A 81 -17.41 16.18 -7.87
N ASN A 82 -17.80 14.91 -8.03
CA ASN A 82 -17.15 13.92 -8.89
C ASN A 82 -17.53 14.01 -10.37
N GLY A 83 -16.62 13.54 -11.24
CA GLY A 83 -16.84 13.47 -12.69
C GLY A 83 -16.76 14.83 -13.38
N TRP A 84 -15.96 15.76 -12.86
CA TRP A 84 -15.77 17.09 -13.42
C TRP A 84 -14.29 17.43 -13.51
N GLY A 85 -13.88 17.98 -14.65
CA GLY A 85 -12.53 18.52 -14.82
C GLY A 85 -12.57 20.03 -15.02
N PRO A 86 -11.56 20.77 -14.56
CA PRO A 86 -11.52 22.20 -14.79
C PRO A 86 -11.28 22.52 -16.26
N LYS A 87 -11.96 23.58 -16.72
CA LYS A 87 -11.79 24.16 -18.05
C LYS A 87 -11.15 25.54 -17.97
N GLU A 88 -11.62 26.36 -17.05
CA GLU A 88 -11.25 27.78 -16.98
C GLU A 88 -11.51 28.34 -15.57
N ILE A 89 -10.57 29.11 -15.03
CA ILE A 89 -10.80 29.91 -13.83
C ILE A 89 -11.44 31.22 -14.29
N VAL A 90 -12.67 31.47 -13.84
CA VAL A 90 -13.41 32.68 -14.19
C VAL A 90 -13.13 33.74 -13.13
N GLY A 91 -12.83 34.95 -13.58
CA GLY A 91 -12.55 36.06 -12.69
C GLY A 91 -12.74 37.41 -13.35
N ARG A 92 -12.80 38.44 -12.54
CA ARG A 92 -12.91 39.84 -12.97
C ARG A 92 -12.02 40.69 -12.09
N ASP A 93 -11.30 41.63 -12.69
CA ASP A 93 -10.46 42.61 -11.98
C ASP A 93 -9.42 41.96 -11.05
N GLY A 94 -8.87 40.81 -11.45
CA GLY A 94 -7.87 40.04 -10.68
C GLY A 94 -8.46 39.18 -9.55
N VAL A 95 -9.79 39.15 -9.40
CA VAL A 95 -10.49 38.36 -8.38
C VAL A 95 -11.19 37.18 -9.04
N VAL A 96 -11.05 35.97 -8.47
CA VAL A 96 -11.77 34.78 -8.92
C VAL A 96 -13.24 34.90 -8.55
N THR A 97 -14.13 34.54 -9.47
CA THR A 97 -15.59 34.52 -9.26
C THR A 97 -16.20 33.15 -9.51
N GLY A 98 -15.46 32.22 -10.10
CA GLY A 98 -15.88 30.84 -10.24
C GLY A 98 -14.86 29.95 -10.94
N LEU A 99 -15.13 28.65 -10.90
CA LEU A 99 -14.44 27.65 -11.71
C LEU A 99 -15.41 27.09 -12.73
N LYS A 100 -15.08 27.27 -14.01
CA LYS A 100 -15.77 26.58 -15.09
C LYS A 100 -15.21 25.16 -15.22
N VAL A 101 -16.09 24.18 -15.15
CA VAL A 101 -15.77 22.75 -15.25
C VAL A 101 -16.52 22.10 -16.41
N ARG A 102 -15.99 20.98 -16.91
CA ARG A 102 -16.61 20.12 -17.93
C ARG A 102 -16.79 18.72 -17.40
N ARG A 103 -17.87 18.05 -17.81
CA ARG A 103 -18.16 16.69 -17.40
C ARG A 103 -17.08 15.74 -17.94
N CYS A 104 -16.42 15.01 -17.05
CA CYS A 104 -15.51 13.94 -17.40
C CYS A 104 -16.33 12.66 -17.65
N VAL A 105 -16.19 12.08 -18.84
CA VAL A 105 -16.92 10.87 -19.26
C VAL A 105 -16.10 9.60 -19.05
N SER A 106 -14.77 9.72 -19.10
CA SER A 106 -13.84 8.64 -18.79
C SER A 106 -12.52 9.23 -18.33
N VAL A 107 -11.89 8.63 -17.32
CA VAL A 107 -10.57 9.06 -16.81
C VAL A 107 -9.43 8.32 -17.49
N PHE A 108 -9.65 7.06 -17.85
CA PHE A 108 -8.67 6.18 -18.45
C PHE A 108 -9.09 5.76 -19.86
N ASP A 109 -8.11 5.50 -20.73
CA ASP A 109 -8.33 4.86 -22.02
C ASP A 109 -8.54 3.34 -21.88
N GLU A 110 -8.84 2.66 -22.99
CA GLU A 110 -9.04 1.20 -23.05
C GLU A 110 -7.82 0.39 -22.56
N LYS A 111 -6.64 1.01 -22.50
CA LYS A 111 -5.38 0.40 -22.03
C LYS A 111 -5.11 0.74 -20.56
N GLY A 112 -6.07 1.34 -19.85
CA GLY A 112 -5.92 1.76 -18.46
C GLY A 112 -4.99 2.96 -18.27
N ARG A 113 -4.61 3.66 -19.35
CA ARG A 113 -3.72 4.83 -19.26
C ARG A 113 -4.57 6.06 -18.97
N PHE A 114 -4.07 6.91 -18.08
CA PHE A 114 -4.71 8.18 -17.77
C PHE A 114 -4.84 9.03 -19.06
N ASN A 115 -6.08 9.27 -19.48
CA ASN A 115 -6.43 9.98 -20.70
C ASN A 115 -7.88 10.47 -20.61
N PRO A 116 -8.13 11.53 -19.82
CA PRO A 116 -9.48 11.95 -19.51
C PRO A 116 -10.19 12.48 -20.77
N ALA A 117 -11.39 11.97 -21.02
CA ALA A 117 -12.29 12.46 -22.04
C ALA A 117 -13.41 13.28 -21.41
N PHE A 118 -13.85 14.32 -22.12
CA PHE A 118 -14.86 15.27 -21.64
C PHE A 118 -16.03 15.38 -22.61
N SER A 119 -17.22 15.62 -22.09
CA SER A 119 -18.37 16.02 -22.91
C SER A 119 -18.43 17.55 -23.06
N ASP A 120 -19.40 18.04 -23.84
CA ASP A 120 -19.70 19.47 -23.97
C ASP A 120 -20.55 20.02 -22.81
N GLU A 121 -20.92 19.18 -21.85
CA GLU A 121 -21.61 19.62 -20.63
C GLU A 121 -20.64 20.42 -19.75
N GLU A 122 -21.01 21.67 -19.46
CA GLU A 122 -20.20 22.58 -18.64
C GLU A 122 -21.06 23.22 -17.56
N LYS A 123 -20.46 23.49 -16.40
CA LYS A 123 -21.07 24.31 -15.35
C LYS A 123 -20.03 25.24 -14.76
N VAL A 124 -20.49 26.31 -14.12
CA VAL A 124 -19.64 27.21 -13.32
C VAL A 124 -19.95 26.94 -11.87
N ILE A 125 -18.92 26.60 -11.09
CA ILE A 125 -18.98 26.48 -9.63
C ILE A 125 -18.58 27.86 -9.07
N PRO A 126 -19.50 28.62 -8.47
CA PRO A 126 -19.18 29.92 -7.89
C PRO A 126 -18.16 29.75 -6.75
N CYS A 127 -17.09 30.53 -6.79
CA CYS A 127 -16.05 30.52 -5.76
C CYS A 127 -15.21 31.79 -5.84
N ASP A 128 -14.56 32.14 -4.74
CA ASP A 128 -13.61 33.25 -4.64
C ASP A 128 -12.14 32.80 -4.61
N ASN A 129 -11.90 31.51 -4.36
CA ASN A 129 -10.57 30.91 -4.24
C ASN A 129 -10.49 29.53 -4.88
N VAL A 130 -9.42 29.34 -5.66
CA VAL A 130 -9.08 28.10 -6.34
C VAL A 130 -7.69 27.64 -5.88
N VAL A 131 -7.61 26.44 -5.32
CA VAL A 131 -6.39 25.75 -4.89
C VAL A 131 -6.19 24.58 -5.82
N LEU A 132 -5.04 24.46 -6.46
CA LEU A 132 -4.73 23.34 -7.36
C LEU A 132 -3.96 22.27 -6.59
N ALA A 133 -4.46 21.04 -6.57
CA ALA A 133 -3.90 19.87 -5.90
C ALA A 133 -3.53 18.78 -6.91
N ILE A 134 -2.72 19.15 -7.92
CA ILE A 134 -2.46 18.38 -9.14
C ILE A 134 -1.30 17.37 -9.03
N GLY A 135 -0.88 17.07 -7.79
CA GLY A 135 0.29 16.26 -7.49
C GLY A 135 1.60 17.06 -7.44
N GLN A 136 2.71 16.37 -7.63
CA GLN A 136 4.06 16.92 -7.47
C GLN A 136 5.01 16.40 -8.56
N GLN A 137 6.06 17.18 -8.82
CA GLN A 137 7.14 16.83 -9.74
C GLN A 137 8.48 17.06 -9.03
N ALA A 138 9.47 16.22 -9.33
CA ALA A 138 10.82 16.43 -8.82
C ALA A 138 11.42 17.72 -9.38
N ASP A 139 11.89 18.60 -8.50
CA ASP A 139 12.73 19.73 -8.88
C ASP A 139 14.19 19.26 -8.95
N LEU A 140 14.70 19.17 -10.18
CA LEU A 140 16.08 18.76 -10.46
C LEU A 140 16.98 19.95 -10.82
N SER A 141 16.51 21.19 -10.65
CA SER A 141 17.28 22.40 -10.98
C SER A 141 18.59 22.50 -10.21
N PHE A 142 18.65 21.94 -9.00
CA PHE A 142 19.84 21.89 -8.15
C PHE A 142 21.01 21.09 -8.76
N LEU A 143 20.74 20.21 -9.74
CA LEU A 143 21.80 19.45 -10.41
C LEU A 143 22.69 20.34 -11.29
N GLY A 144 22.28 21.56 -11.64
CA GLY A 144 23.14 22.54 -12.31
C GLY A 144 23.78 22.07 -13.62
N GLY A 145 23.25 21.02 -14.25
CA GLY A 145 23.83 20.41 -15.47
C GLY A 145 24.93 19.37 -15.23
N HIS A 146 25.08 18.82 -14.01
CA HIS A 146 25.95 17.67 -13.75
C HIS A 146 25.50 16.45 -14.58
N ALA A 147 26.11 16.26 -15.74
CA ALA A 147 25.74 15.23 -16.73
C ALA A 147 25.91 13.79 -16.23
N GLU A 148 26.66 13.60 -15.14
CA GLU A 148 26.89 12.31 -14.51
C GLU A 148 25.64 11.80 -13.77
N VAL A 149 24.75 12.69 -13.32
CA VAL A 149 23.48 12.33 -12.68
C VAL A 149 22.35 12.49 -13.70
N GLN A 150 21.87 11.37 -14.23
CA GLN A 150 20.87 11.34 -15.29
C GLN A 150 19.45 11.30 -14.69
N ALA A 151 18.54 12.04 -15.31
CA ALA A 151 17.11 11.87 -15.09
C ALA A 151 16.53 10.82 -16.06
N THR A 152 15.50 10.13 -15.62
CA THR A 152 14.66 9.30 -16.49
C THR A 152 13.75 10.19 -17.34
N PRO A 153 13.12 9.66 -18.42
CA PRO A 153 12.12 10.39 -19.19
C PRO A 153 10.90 10.90 -18.38
N ARG A 154 10.72 10.40 -17.15
CA ARG A 154 9.66 10.84 -16.23
C ARG A 154 10.07 12.06 -15.38
N GLY A 155 11.29 12.57 -15.52
CA GLY A 155 11.77 13.71 -14.76
C GLY A 155 12.17 13.40 -13.31
N ILE A 156 12.45 12.13 -12.99
CA ILE A 156 13.01 11.67 -11.72
C ILE A 156 14.43 11.15 -11.91
N LEU A 157 15.23 11.04 -10.86
CA LEU A 157 16.60 10.53 -10.92
C LEU A 157 16.64 9.06 -11.33
N LYS A 158 17.58 8.72 -12.22
CA LYS A 158 17.86 7.34 -12.60
C LYS A 158 18.77 6.71 -11.56
N ILE A 159 18.34 5.58 -11.01
CA ILE A 159 19.05 4.82 -9.98
C ILE A 159 19.15 3.34 -10.34
N ASP A 160 20.08 2.63 -9.68
CA ASP A 160 20.18 1.16 -9.66
C ASP A 160 19.44 0.53 -8.46
N ASP A 161 19.53 -0.80 -8.32
CA ASP A 161 18.87 -1.57 -7.25
C ASP A 161 19.36 -1.21 -5.84
N ASP A 162 20.60 -0.71 -5.72
CA ASP A 162 21.21 -0.24 -4.48
C ASP A 162 21.02 1.27 -4.27
N LEU A 163 20.17 1.93 -5.07
CA LEU A 163 19.82 3.35 -5.01
C LEU A 163 20.94 4.30 -5.44
N MET A 164 22.00 3.79 -6.07
CA MET A 164 23.06 4.63 -6.62
C MET A 164 22.58 5.28 -7.92
N THR A 165 22.84 6.56 -8.09
CA THR A 165 22.55 7.26 -9.34
C THR A 165 23.55 6.86 -10.42
N THR A 166 23.41 7.39 -11.63
CA THR A 166 24.41 7.20 -12.69
C THR A 166 25.78 7.82 -12.38
N ALA A 167 25.88 8.67 -11.36
CA ALA A 167 27.15 9.18 -10.84
C ALA A 167 27.63 8.29 -9.67
N PRO A 168 28.80 7.64 -9.78
CA PRO A 168 29.33 6.79 -8.73
C PRO A 168 29.45 7.52 -7.38
N GLY A 169 28.97 6.87 -6.31
CA GLY A 169 29.03 7.43 -4.96
C GLY A 169 27.94 8.46 -4.63
N VAL A 170 27.06 8.78 -5.59
CA VAL A 170 25.88 9.62 -5.38
C VAL A 170 24.65 8.73 -5.36
N PHE A 171 23.84 8.85 -4.30
CA PHE A 171 22.66 8.00 -4.08
C PHE A 171 21.40 8.87 -3.98
N ALA A 172 20.25 8.29 -4.34
CA ALA A 172 18.96 8.97 -4.27
C ALA A 172 17.85 8.02 -3.84
N GLY A 173 16.92 8.52 -3.02
CA GLY A 173 15.77 7.78 -2.53
C GLY A 173 14.57 8.69 -2.30
N GLY A 174 13.39 8.10 -2.07
CA GLY A 174 12.13 8.84 -1.96
C GLY A 174 11.63 9.36 -3.31
N ASP A 175 10.79 10.40 -3.29
CA ASP A 175 10.04 10.83 -4.46
C ASP A 175 10.91 11.29 -5.63
N VAL A 176 12.10 11.83 -5.35
CA VAL A 176 13.04 12.27 -6.38
C VAL A 176 13.59 11.12 -7.22
N ALA A 177 13.57 9.89 -6.71
CA ALA A 177 14.06 8.69 -7.39
C ALA A 177 12.95 7.74 -7.84
N PHE A 178 11.79 7.76 -7.18
CA PHE A 178 10.71 6.80 -7.42
C PHE A 178 9.36 7.42 -7.82
N GLY A 179 9.24 8.75 -7.80
CA GLY A 179 7.97 9.45 -7.90
C GLY A 179 7.18 9.44 -6.59
N PRO A 180 6.02 10.14 -6.54
CA PRO A 180 5.23 10.34 -5.33
C PRO A 180 4.86 9.03 -4.64
N ARG A 181 5.23 8.89 -3.36
CA ARG A 181 4.97 7.72 -2.50
C ARG A 181 4.64 8.15 -1.06
N VAL A 182 4.15 7.20 -0.26
CA VAL A 182 3.97 7.43 1.19
C VAL A 182 5.30 7.67 1.90
N LEU A 183 5.25 8.51 2.94
CA LEU A 183 6.41 8.91 3.73
C LEU A 183 7.23 7.70 4.25
N VAL A 184 6.58 6.61 4.65
CA VAL A 184 7.24 5.41 5.16
C VAL A 184 8.16 4.76 4.12
N GLU A 185 7.82 4.84 2.82
CA GLU A 185 8.70 4.35 1.76
C GLU A 185 9.92 5.25 1.59
N ALA A 186 9.76 6.57 1.70
CA ALA A 186 10.90 7.49 1.68
C ALA A 186 11.86 7.22 2.84
N VAL A 187 11.34 6.93 4.04
CA VAL A 187 12.14 6.51 5.20
C VAL A 187 12.86 5.19 4.92
N ALA A 188 12.16 4.18 4.40
CA ALA A 188 12.76 2.90 4.03
C ALA A 188 13.88 3.06 2.97
N ASN A 189 13.69 3.93 1.99
CA ASN A 189 14.69 4.29 0.99
C ASN A 189 15.91 4.96 1.64
N GLY A 190 15.71 5.83 2.64
CA GLY A 190 16.80 6.41 3.43
C GLY A 190 17.64 5.34 4.13
N HIS A 191 17.01 4.36 4.77
CA HIS A 191 17.71 3.21 5.38
C HIS A 191 18.48 2.39 4.34
N ARG A 192 17.88 2.11 3.18
CA ARG A 192 18.55 1.39 2.08
C ARG A 192 19.75 2.17 1.56
N ALA A 193 19.59 3.47 1.26
CA ALA A 193 20.65 4.32 0.74
C ALA A 193 21.81 4.42 1.73
N ALA A 194 21.55 4.55 3.03
CA ALA A 194 22.60 4.58 4.05
C ALA A 194 23.46 3.31 4.04
N ARG A 195 22.83 2.13 3.89
CA ARG A 195 23.55 0.85 3.77
C ARG A 195 24.37 0.79 2.49
N SER A 196 23.81 1.20 1.36
CA SER A 196 24.52 1.22 0.07
C SER A 196 25.71 2.19 0.08
N ILE A 197 25.54 3.36 0.68
CA ILE A 197 26.64 4.33 0.92
C ILE A 197 27.73 3.68 1.78
N HIS A 198 27.35 2.99 2.86
CA HIS A 198 28.32 2.32 3.73
C HIS A 198 29.11 1.24 2.99
N VAL A 199 28.42 0.39 2.20
CA VAL A 199 29.03 -0.63 1.34
C VAL A 199 30.00 0.02 0.34
N TYR A 200 29.55 1.07 -0.35
CA TYR A 200 30.36 1.79 -1.34
C TYR A 200 31.63 2.42 -0.74
N LEU A 201 31.51 3.08 0.41
CA LEU A 201 32.64 3.73 1.08
C LEU A 201 33.61 2.74 1.73
N SER A 202 33.09 1.61 2.22
CA SER A 202 33.91 0.61 2.90
C SER A 202 34.58 -0.39 1.95
N GLY A 203 34.15 -0.45 0.68
CA GLY A 203 34.67 -1.38 -0.32
C GLY A 203 34.34 -2.85 -0.03
N LYS A 204 33.51 -3.12 0.98
CA LYS A 204 33.14 -4.45 1.43
C LYS A 204 31.92 -4.95 0.68
N THR A 205 31.85 -6.24 0.38
CA THR A 205 30.67 -6.85 -0.24
C THR A 205 29.56 -7.06 0.80
N LYS A 206 28.34 -6.67 0.42
CA LYS A 206 27.12 -6.82 1.24
C LYS A 206 26.85 -8.31 1.49
N LYS A 207 26.86 -8.76 2.75
CA LYS A 207 26.37 -10.09 3.12
C LYS A 207 25.21 -10.03 4.13
N THR A 208 24.08 -10.51 3.62
CA THR A 208 22.84 -11.06 4.20
C THR A 208 22.37 -10.61 5.60
N VAL A 209 21.10 -10.17 5.64
CA VAL A 209 20.26 -10.11 6.85
C VAL A 209 20.07 -11.53 7.41
N LEU A 210 20.56 -11.80 8.63
CA LEU A 210 20.28 -13.04 9.31
C LEU A 210 18.88 -12.98 9.93
N SER A 211 17.91 -13.50 9.18
CA SER A 211 16.58 -13.79 9.73
C SER A 211 16.68 -15.03 10.61
N ARG A 212 16.44 -14.88 11.92
CA ARG A 212 16.29 -16.01 12.81
C ARG A 212 14.80 -16.29 12.98
N PHE A 213 14.40 -17.54 12.82
CA PHE A 213 13.06 -17.97 13.19
C PHE A 213 13.10 -18.60 14.57
N ARG A 214 12.23 -18.13 15.46
CA ARG A 214 12.00 -18.75 16.76
C ARG A 214 10.78 -19.66 16.65
N ILE A 215 11.01 -20.96 16.77
CA ILE A 215 9.95 -21.96 16.84
C ILE A 215 9.31 -21.94 18.24
N PHE A 216 7.99 -21.92 18.29
CA PHE A 216 7.21 -22.08 19.52
C PHE A 216 6.68 -23.50 19.62
N GLU A 217 7.14 -24.25 20.62
CA GLU A 217 6.69 -25.63 20.84
C GLU A 217 5.24 -25.70 21.32
N ASN A 218 4.82 -24.76 22.17
CA ASN A 218 3.49 -24.74 22.81
C ASN A 218 2.75 -23.42 22.52
N TRP A 219 2.60 -23.08 21.24
CA TRP A 219 1.83 -21.90 20.85
C TRP A 219 0.34 -22.09 21.11
N GLU A 220 -0.26 -21.15 21.84
CA GLU A 220 -1.70 -21.04 22.03
C GLU A 220 -2.09 -19.55 21.95
N MET A 221 -3.16 -19.26 21.20
CA MET A 221 -3.76 -17.93 21.21
C MET A 221 -4.57 -17.73 22.50
N PRO A 222 -4.54 -16.55 23.13
CA PRO A 222 -5.35 -16.27 24.31
C PRO A 222 -6.83 -16.59 24.07
N ARG A 223 -7.48 -17.27 25.01
CA ARG A 223 -8.91 -17.58 24.90
C ARG A 223 -9.73 -16.29 24.81
N GLY A 224 -10.71 -16.28 23.90
CA GLY A 224 -11.58 -15.12 23.72
C GLY A 224 -10.88 -13.89 23.13
N PHE A 225 -9.76 -14.04 22.42
CA PHE A 225 -9.02 -12.91 21.81
C PHE A 225 -9.85 -12.11 20.79
N LEU A 226 -10.88 -12.72 20.18
CA LEU A 226 -11.87 -12.02 19.34
C LEU A 226 -13.07 -11.45 20.12
N GLY A 227 -13.17 -11.73 21.42
CA GLY A 227 -14.28 -11.31 22.26
C GLY A 227 -14.23 -9.83 22.66
N ILE A 228 -13.08 -9.18 22.50
CA ILE A 228 -12.92 -7.75 22.76
C ILE A 228 -13.18 -6.99 21.45
N PRO A 229 -14.20 -6.13 21.38
CA PRO A 229 -14.48 -5.33 20.19
C PRO A 229 -13.37 -4.29 19.95
N ARG A 230 -13.23 -3.85 18.69
CA ARG A 230 -12.31 -2.78 18.33
C ARG A 230 -12.69 -1.49 19.05
N GLN A 231 -11.70 -0.85 19.69
CA GLN A 231 -11.93 0.44 20.34
C GLN A 231 -12.02 1.52 19.26
N THR A 232 -13.03 2.38 19.36
CA THR A 232 -13.17 3.54 18.46
C THR A 232 -12.19 4.62 18.90
N MET A 233 -11.36 5.11 17.97
CA MET A 233 -10.44 6.22 18.23
C MET A 233 -11.25 7.46 18.65
N PRO A 234 -11.04 8.02 19.85
CA PRO A 234 -11.63 9.30 20.20
C PRO A 234 -11.16 10.37 19.21
N VAL A 235 -12.12 11.06 18.62
CA VAL A 235 -11.85 12.15 17.66
C VAL A 235 -12.41 13.46 18.15
N LEU A 236 -11.72 14.56 17.83
CA LEU A 236 -12.22 15.90 18.06
C LEU A 236 -13.51 16.11 17.25
N PRO A 237 -14.60 16.60 17.86
CA PRO A 237 -15.85 16.88 17.14
C PRO A 237 -15.62 17.82 15.96
N ALA A 238 -16.29 17.58 14.82
CA ALA A 238 -16.09 18.32 13.58
C ALA A 238 -16.15 19.85 13.76
N ASN A 239 -17.10 20.35 14.55
CA ASN A 239 -17.26 21.78 14.84
C ASN A 239 -16.12 22.41 15.68
N ARG A 240 -15.16 21.61 16.17
CA ARG A 240 -13.99 22.07 16.91
C ARG A 240 -12.67 21.84 16.15
N ARG A 241 -12.72 21.24 14.97
CA ARG A 241 -11.55 21.03 14.10
C ARG A 241 -11.19 22.38 13.45
N ILE A 242 -10.27 23.11 14.06
CA ILE A 242 -9.79 24.43 13.58
C ILE A 242 -8.28 24.42 13.39
N GLY A 243 -7.81 25.05 12.32
CA GLY A 243 -6.39 25.06 11.92
C GLY A 243 -5.77 23.66 11.94
N ILE A 244 -4.65 23.53 12.66
CA ILE A 244 -3.85 22.30 12.80
C ILE A 244 -4.16 21.51 14.07
N ALA A 245 -5.36 21.66 14.65
CA ALA A 245 -5.75 20.91 15.84
C ALA A 245 -5.67 19.40 15.57
N GLU A 246 -5.04 18.67 16.50
CA GLU A 246 -5.00 17.21 16.49
C GLU A 246 -6.42 16.66 16.57
N VAL A 247 -6.78 15.80 15.60
CA VAL A 247 -8.14 15.25 15.49
C VAL A 247 -8.23 13.94 16.23
N GLU A 248 -7.30 13.02 16.00
CA GLU A 248 -7.19 11.75 16.70
C GLU A 248 -6.60 12.00 18.11
N LEU A 249 -7.44 11.97 19.14
CA LEU A 249 -7.04 12.35 20.50
C LEU A 249 -6.31 11.23 21.27
N GLY A 250 -6.09 10.09 20.62
CA GLY A 250 -5.52 8.90 21.23
C GLY A 250 -6.52 8.17 22.13
N PHE A 251 -6.15 6.93 22.49
CA PHE A 251 -6.92 6.13 23.44
C PHE A 251 -6.64 6.54 24.87
N ASP A 252 -7.67 6.50 25.72
CA ASP A 252 -7.44 6.50 27.17
C ASP A 252 -6.78 5.20 27.64
N GLU A 253 -6.39 5.14 28.91
CA GLU A 253 -5.71 3.95 29.46
C GLU A 253 -6.55 2.68 29.33
N ALA A 254 -7.86 2.75 29.53
CA ALA A 254 -8.74 1.59 29.50
C ALA A 254 -8.89 1.07 28.06
N GLN A 255 -9.12 1.98 27.10
CA GLN A 255 -9.19 1.68 25.68
C GLN A 255 -7.84 1.14 25.17
N GLY A 256 -6.73 1.77 25.55
CA GLY A 256 -5.38 1.32 25.17
C GLY A 256 -5.07 -0.09 25.68
N ARG A 257 -5.44 -0.40 26.92
CA ARG A 257 -5.34 -1.76 27.48
C ARG A 257 -6.23 -2.74 26.71
N ALA A 258 -7.48 -2.38 26.42
CA ALA A 258 -8.39 -3.22 25.66
C ALA A 258 -7.87 -3.52 24.24
N GLU A 259 -7.33 -2.51 23.55
CA GLU A 259 -6.72 -2.67 22.23
C GLU A 259 -5.45 -3.53 22.28
N GLY A 260 -4.60 -3.35 23.29
CA GLY A 260 -3.41 -4.18 23.51
C GLY A 260 -3.74 -5.65 23.75
N LEU A 261 -4.84 -5.94 24.45
CA LEU A 261 -5.35 -7.30 24.69
C LEU A 261 -5.92 -7.96 23.41
N ARG A 262 -6.19 -7.19 22.35
CA ARG A 262 -6.63 -7.68 21.03
C ARG A 262 -5.49 -8.06 20.09
N CYS A 263 -4.23 -8.04 20.55
CA CYS A 263 -3.07 -8.38 19.72
C CYS A 263 -3.25 -9.75 19.04
N LEU A 264 -3.36 -9.75 17.71
CA LEU A 264 -3.52 -10.96 16.89
C LEU A 264 -2.21 -11.75 16.66
N LYS A 265 -1.12 -11.30 17.30
CA LYS A 265 0.21 -11.93 17.21
C LYS A 265 0.65 -12.16 15.77
N CYS A 266 0.45 -11.17 14.89
CA CYS A 266 0.74 -11.26 13.45
C CYS A 266 2.20 -11.63 13.13
N GLN A 267 3.12 -11.38 14.06
CA GLN A 267 4.52 -11.79 13.98
C GLN A 267 4.72 -13.32 14.04
N VAL A 268 3.73 -14.08 14.54
CA VAL A 268 3.80 -15.54 14.62
C VAL A 268 3.02 -16.15 13.46
N ASN A 269 3.66 -17.01 12.68
CA ASN A 269 3.05 -17.61 11.50
C ASN A 269 3.20 -19.14 11.51
N THR A 270 2.26 -19.81 10.86
CA THR A 270 2.35 -21.25 10.58
C THR A 270 3.34 -21.47 9.44
N ILE A 271 4.42 -22.20 9.69
CA ILE A 271 5.40 -22.59 8.67
C ILE A 271 5.18 -24.05 8.31
N PHE A 272 5.18 -24.35 7.00
CA PHE A 272 4.88 -25.68 6.48
C PHE A 272 6.13 -26.30 5.84
N ASP A 273 6.51 -27.49 6.32
CA ASP A 273 7.55 -28.31 5.76
C ASP A 273 6.93 -29.48 4.98
N GLY A 274 6.80 -29.29 3.67
CA GLY A 274 6.25 -30.31 2.77
C GLY A 274 7.06 -31.60 2.73
N SER A 275 8.32 -31.63 3.19
CA SER A 275 9.13 -32.86 3.23
C SER A 275 8.72 -33.81 4.36
N LYS A 276 8.09 -33.28 5.42
CA LYS A 276 7.62 -34.05 6.58
C LYS A 276 6.14 -34.40 6.50
N CYS A 277 5.39 -33.77 5.59
CA CYS A 277 3.95 -33.94 5.49
C CYS A 277 3.60 -35.34 4.95
N ILE A 278 2.72 -36.05 5.65
CA ILE A 278 2.21 -37.38 5.26
C ILE A 278 0.81 -37.34 4.63
N LEU A 279 0.33 -36.15 4.25
CA LEU A 279 -0.95 -35.93 3.56
C LEU A 279 -2.19 -36.48 4.31
N CYS A 280 -2.13 -36.57 5.65
CA CYS A 280 -3.23 -37.09 6.47
C CYS A 280 -4.44 -36.15 6.62
N ALA A 281 -4.38 -34.93 6.05
CA ALA A 281 -5.38 -33.87 6.16
C ALA A 281 -5.76 -33.41 7.58
N GLY A 282 -5.12 -33.89 8.64
CA GLY A 282 -5.47 -33.52 10.02
C GLY A 282 -5.38 -32.02 10.33
N CYS A 283 -4.53 -31.27 9.61
CA CYS A 283 -4.47 -29.80 9.72
C CYS A 283 -5.70 -29.10 9.14
N VAL A 284 -6.31 -29.66 8.10
CA VAL A 284 -7.55 -29.18 7.48
C VAL A 284 -8.71 -29.41 8.45
N ASP A 285 -8.82 -30.64 8.97
CA ASP A 285 -9.93 -31.05 9.84
C ASP A 285 -10.00 -30.26 11.15
N VAL A 286 -8.84 -29.88 11.72
CA VAL A 286 -8.78 -29.16 13.00
C VAL A 286 -8.93 -27.64 12.85
N CYS A 287 -8.94 -27.11 11.62
CA CYS A 287 -8.95 -25.67 11.39
C CYS A 287 -10.34 -25.08 11.67
N PRO A 288 -10.52 -24.23 12.69
CA PRO A 288 -11.84 -23.68 13.01
C PRO A 288 -12.38 -22.73 11.94
N GLU A 289 -11.49 -22.07 11.20
CA GLU A 289 -11.84 -21.08 10.17
C GLU A 289 -11.90 -21.67 8.76
N ASN A 290 -11.68 -22.99 8.61
CA ASN A 290 -11.58 -23.68 7.32
C ASN A 290 -10.63 -22.98 6.33
N CYS A 291 -9.52 -22.44 6.83
CA CYS A 291 -8.57 -21.67 6.03
C CYS A 291 -7.49 -22.52 5.36
N LEU A 292 -7.40 -23.81 5.68
CA LEU A 292 -6.48 -24.76 5.07
C LEU A 292 -7.21 -25.71 4.13
N ARG A 293 -6.62 -25.98 2.98
CA ARG A 293 -7.06 -27.03 2.05
C ARG A 293 -5.88 -27.88 1.65
N LEU A 294 -6.06 -29.19 1.68
CA LEU A 294 -5.12 -30.12 1.07
C LEU A 294 -5.68 -30.48 -0.30
N VAL A 295 -4.94 -30.16 -1.35
CA VAL A 295 -5.38 -30.31 -2.75
C VAL A 295 -4.36 -31.10 -3.55
N ASP A 296 -4.84 -31.71 -4.61
CA ASP A 296 -3.98 -32.24 -5.66
C ASP A 296 -3.36 -31.08 -6.44
N LEU A 297 -2.05 -31.09 -6.59
CA LEU A 297 -1.32 -30.05 -7.30
C LEU A 297 -1.72 -29.97 -8.78
N ALA A 298 -2.15 -31.08 -9.39
CA ALA A 298 -2.68 -31.09 -10.76
C ALA A 298 -3.97 -30.25 -10.91
N GLN A 299 -4.66 -29.92 -9.81
CA GLN A 299 -5.90 -29.13 -9.82
C GLN A 299 -5.66 -27.65 -9.52
N VAL A 300 -4.42 -27.25 -9.22
CA VAL A 300 -4.08 -25.87 -8.88
C VAL A 300 -3.64 -25.15 -10.15
N GLN A 301 -4.26 -24.02 -10.43
CA GLN A 301 -3.87 -23.09 -11.49
C GLN A 301 -3.02 -21.97 -10.88
N GLY A 302 -1.93 -21.61 -11.55
CA GLY A 302 -1.01 -20.58 -11.07
C GLY A 302 -0.35 -19.81 -12.20
N ASP A 303 0.47 -18.83 -11.82
CA ASP A 303 1.27 -18.01 -12.75
C ASP A 303 2.63 -18.67 -13.07
N GLY A 304 3.51 -17.98 -13.79
CA GLY A 304 4.84 -18.51 -14.11
C GLY A 304 5.71 -18.86 -12.89
N ARG A 305 5.42 -18.31 -11.70
CA ARG A 305 6.12 -18.67 -10.46
C ARG A 305 5.70 -20.05 -9.98
N TYR A 306 4.42 -20.38 -10.10
CA TYR A 306 3.89 -21.70 -9.80
C TYR A 306 4.52 -22.77 -10.71
N ASP A 307 4.61 -22.50 -12.01
CA ASP A 307 5.27 -23.40 -12.97
C ASP A 307 6.75 -23.61 -12.64
N ALA A 308 7.46 -22.55 -12.27
CA ALA A 308 8.86 -22.62 -11.85
C ALA A 308 9.03 -23.45 -10.57
N LEU A 309 8.12 -23.30 -9.59
CA LEU A 309 8.11 -24.07 -8.35
C LEU A 309 7.95 -25.57 -8.61
N ILE A 310 7.01 -25.95 -9.46
CA ILE A 310 6.77 -27.35 -9.83
C ILE A 310 7.97 -27.93 -10.55
N ARG A 311 8.52 -27.20 -11.53
CA ARG A 311 9.69 -27.65 -12.28
C ARG A 311 10.90 -27.87 -11.37
N ASN A 312 11.13 -26.96 -10.42
CA ASN A 312 12.23 -27.08 -9.48
C ASN A 312 12.07 -28.26 -8.51
N ARG A 313 10.84 -28.60 -8.11
CA ARG A 313 10.59 -29.67 -7.14
C ARG A 313 10.43 -31.05 -7.78
N TYR A 314 9.77 -31.13 -8.94
CA TYR A 314 9.36 -32.40 -9.57
C TYR A 314 10.01 -32.64 -10.94
N GLY A 315 10.71 -31.65 -11.51
CA GLY A 315 11.39 -31.78 -12.81
C GLY A 315 10.47 -31.75 -14.04
N VAL A 316 9.16 -31.56 -13.84
CA VAL A 316 8.14 -31.52 -14.90
C VAL A 316 7.41 -30.18 -14.93
N SER A 317 6.67 -29.88 -15.99
CA SER A 317 5.75 -28.73 -15.99
C SER A 317 4.47 -29.03 -15.20
N ALA A 318 3.75 -27.99 -14.77
CA ALA A 318 2.48 -28.16 -14.07
C ALA A 318 1.44 -28.95 -14.88
N ALA A 319 1.44 -28.80 -16.21
CA ALA A 319 0.54 -29.51 -17.12
C ALA A 319 0.87 -31.01 -17.26
N GLU A 320 2.09 -31.42 -16.93
CA GLU A 320 2.56 -32.79 -17.03
C GLU A 320 2.46 -33.55 -15.70
N LEU A 321 2.05 -32.88 -14.62
CA LEU A 321 1.87 -33.53 -13.31
C LEU A 321 0.72 -34.54 -13.37
N PRO A 322 0.99 -35.83 -13.06
CA PRO A 322 -0.07 -36.81 -12.99
C PRO A 322 -0.97 -36.57 -11.78
N VAL A 323 -2.27 -36.70 -11.99
CA VAL A 323 -3.29 -36.60 -10.93
C VAL A 323 -2.97 -37.58 -9.80
N GLY A 324 -3.02 -37.10 -8.56
CA GLY A 324 -2.81 -37.87 -7.33
C GLY A 324 -1.35 -38.10 -6.94
N GLN A 325 -0.37 -37.60 -7.71
CA GLN A 325 1.05 -37.82 -7.41
C GLN A 325 1.71 -36.70 -6.61
N ALA A 326 1.09 -35.52 -6.51
CA ALA A 326 1.62 -34.39 -5.77
C ALA A 326 0.50 -33.66 -5.02
N GLY A 327 0.72 -33.40 -3.73
CA GLY A 327 -0.19 -32.62 -2.90
C GLY A 327 0.36 -31.23 -2.59
N ALA A 328 -0.54 -30.25 -2.42
CA ALA A 328 -0.24 -28.96 -1.83
C ALA A 328 -1.19 -28.63 -0.70
N ILE A 329 -0.66 -27.94 0.31
CA ILE A 329 -1.48 -27.27 1.32
C ILE A 329 -1.65 -25.83 0.86
N ILE A 330 -2.89 -25.42 0.60
CA ILE A 330 -3.26 -24.03 0.35
C ILE A 330 -3.76 -23.46 1.66
N LYS A 331 -3.17 -22.32 2.06
CA LYS A 331 -3.59 -21.56 3.22
C LYS A 331 -4.16 -20.21 2.77
N ASN A 332 -5.37 -19.91 3.21
CA ASN A 332 -5.91 -18.56 3.14
C ASN A 332 -5.42 -17.78 4.37
N GLU A 333 -4.52 -16.81 4.15
CA GLU A 333 -3.93 -15.98 5.20
C GLU A 333 -4.94 -15.00 5.83
N GLU A 334 -5.93 -14.55 5.06
CA GLU A 334 -6.95 -13.60 5.52
C GLU A 334 -7.89 -14.22 6.57
N LYS A 335 -8.15 -15.52 6.45
CA LYS A 335 -8.98 -16.28 7.39
C LYS A 335 -8.17 -16.88 8.54
N CYS A 336 -6.86 -17.01 8.41
CA CYS A 336 -6.06 -17.68 9.43
C CYS A 336 -5.91 -16.81 10.69
N ILE A 337 -6.57 -17.22 11.76
CA ILE A 337 -6.46 -16.59 13.08
C ILE A 337 -5.19 -17.00 13.88
N ARG A 338 -4.28 -17.77 13.27
CA ARG A 338 -3.00 -18.19 13.88
C ARG A 338 -3.16 -18.91 15.23
N CYS A 339 -4.24 -19.67 15.41
CA CYS A 339 -4.52 -20.40 16.65
C CYS A 339 -3.51 -21.53 16.95
N GLY A 340 -2.78 -22.01 15.94
CA GLY A 340 -1.77 -23.07 16.10
C GLY A 340 -2.31 -24.50 16.17
N LEU A 341 -3.63 -24.69 16.13
CA LEU A 341 -4.24 -26.03 16.22
C LEU A 341 -3.74 -26.99 15.14
N CYS A 342 -3.47 -26.49 13.93
CA CYS A 342 -2.89 -27.29 12.84
C CYS A 342 -1.47 -27.79 13.16
N ALA A 343 -0.64 -26.97 13.83
CA ALA A 343 0.70 -27.36 14.28
C ALA A 343 0.63 -28.41 15.39
N GLN A 344 -0.26 -28.21 16.37
CA GLN A 344 -0.48 -29.16 17.47
C GLN A 344 -1.03 -30.51 16.98
N ARG A 345 -1.91 -30.49 15.98
CA ARG A 345 -2.51 -31.71 15.40
C ARG A 345 -1.57 -32.48 14.48
N CYS A 346 -0.52 -31.85 13.96
CA CYS A 346 0.36 -32.44 12.96
C CYS A 346 1.21 -33.59 13.56
N PRO A 347 1.02 -34.86 13.14
CA PRO A 347 1.72 -35.99 13.76
C PRO A 347 3.21 -36.05 13.43
N THR A 348 3.66 -35.36 12.37
CA THR A 348 5.05 -35.37 11.91
C THR A 348 5.78 -34.06 12.17
N HIS A 349 5.14 -33.11 12.86
CA HIS A 349 5.67 -31.75 13.04
C HIS A 349 6.06 -31.09 11.70
N ALA A 350 5.31 -31.39 10.64
CA ALA A 350 5.41 -30.70 9.35
C ALA A 350 4.87 -29.27 9.38
N ILE A 351 4.20 -28.88 10.48
CA ILE A 351 3.67 -27.54 10.69
C ILE A 351 4.20 -27.03 12.03
N THR A 352 4.86 -25.88 12.01
CA THR A 352 5.40 -25.19 13.20
C THR A 352 4.77 -23.81 13.33
N MET A 353 4.75 -23.29 14.55
CA MET A 353 4.43 -21.88 14.81
C MET A 353 5.74 -21.13 15.03
N GLU A 354 6.05 -20.14 14.20
CA GLU A 354 7.34 -19.47 14.22
C GLU A 354 7.17 -17.94 14.25
N ALA A 355 7.98 -17.26 15.06
CA ALA A 355 8.17 -15.82 14.96
C ALA A 355 9.44 -15.51 14.19
N LEU A 356 9.35 -14.57 13.25
CA LEU A 356 10.53 -13.97 12.65
C LEU A 356 11.17 -13.01 13.67
N GLU A 357 12.37 -13.34 14.13
CA GLU A 357 13.26 -12.43 14.83
C GLU A 357 14.31 -11.96 13.81
N GLN A 358 14.10 -10.77 13.23
CA GLN A 358 15.11 -10.18 12.37
C GLN A 358 16.26 -9.68 13.24
N GLN A 359 17.43 -10.30 13.08
CA GLN A 359 18.67 -9.73 13.55
C GLN A 359 19.45 -9.24 12.33
N GLU A 360 19.30 -7.96 12.03
CA GLU A 360 20.13 -7.33 11.02
C GLU A 360 21.57 -7.26 11.55
N ARG A 361 22.46 -8.02 10.89
CA ARG A 361 23.90 -7.89 11.06
C ARG A 361 24.50 -7.67 9.69
N GLU A 362 25.20 -6.57 9.53
CA GLU A 362 26.05 -6.36 8.37
C GLU A 362 27.29 -7.23 8.55
N VAL A 363 27.39 -8.29 7.76
CA VAL A 363 28.61 -9.10 7.69
C VAL A 363 29.37 -8.65 6.45
N PHE A 364 30.59 -8.19 6.69
CA PHE A 364 31.52 -7.79 5.63
C PHE A 364 32.55 -8.91 5.45
N GLU A 365 32.81 -9.31 4.20
CA GLU A 365 34.00 -10.12 3.87
C GLU A 365 35.26 -9.27 3.82
#